data_AF-A0A7S4SY43-F1
#
_entry.id   AF-A0A7S4SY43-F1
#
_cell.length_a   1.000
_cell.length_b   1.000
_cell.length_c   1.000
_cell.angle_alpha   90.00
_cell.angle_beta   90.00
_cell.angle_gamma   90.00
#
_symmetry.space_group_name_H-M   'P 1'
#
loop_
_entity.id
_entity.type
_entity.pdbx_description
1 polymer ?
#
loop_
_entity_poly.entity_id
_entity_poly.type
_entity_poly.pdbx_seq_one_letter_code
_entity_poly.pdbx_strand_id
1 'polypeptide(L)'
;MSKDPKYVDLCGENNGKDIVNAFAASGLNERDLTLVYGAIASMEQVVDDIKPEEEVEEEENEMGDKEIFIPSSFGSRSQIYGKRLGTMNGSVFVSVASDIKKKKKPIADVFTNDKVGEWVTYYASKEKVFLKDLPDAYRKIMSLGRRYTGGKIESLLGGADDE
;
A
#
# COMPACT_ATOMS: atom_id res chain seq x y z
N MET A 1 7.16 -15.21 -23.24
CA MET A 1 7.33 -15.33 -21.77
C MET A 1 7.37 -13.92 -21.23
N SER A 2 6.26 -13.42 -20.64
CA SER A 2 6.21 -12.08 -20.05
C SER A 2 7.34 -11.96 -19.03
N LYS A 3 8.17 -10.94 -19.22
CA LYS A 3 9.38 -10.62 -18.45
C LYS A 3 9.07 -9.62 -17.35
N ASP A 4 7.80 -9.48 -17.00
CA ASP A 4 7.38 -8.46 -16.04
C ASP A 4 7.49 -9.06 -14.63
N PRO A 5 8.16 -8.36 -13.71
CA PRO A 5 8.34 -8.84 -12.35
C PRO A 5 6.97 -9.01 -11.71
N LYS A 6 6.74 -10.16 -11.05
CA LYS A 6 5.44 -10.47 -10.42
C LYS A 6 5.07 -9.52 -9.28
N TYR A 7 6.02 -8.73 -8.81
CA TYR A 7 5.88 -7.69 -7.80
C TYR A 7 7.02 -6.69 -7.98
N VAL A 8 6.73 -5.42 -7.68
CA VAL A 8 7.64 -4.30 -7.88
C VAL A 8 8.71 -4.26 -6.78
N ASP A 9 9.95 -3.97 -7.16
CA ASP A 9 10.99 -3.55 -6.21
C ASP A 9 10.89 -2.05 -5.98
N LEU A 10 10.49 -1.66 -4.77
CA LEU A 10 10.34 -0.28 -4.33
C LEU A 10 11.61 0.24 -3.65
N CYS A 11 12.61 -0.63 -3.42
CA CYS A 11 13.78 -0.35 -2.60
C CYS A 11 15.06 -0.16 -3.39
N GLY A 12 15.09 -0.65 -4.63
CA GLY A 12 16.30 -0.74 -5.42
C GLY A 12 17.22 -1.87 -4.95
N GLU A 13 18.11 -2.30 -5.84
CA GLU A 13 18.98 -3.44 -5.60
C GLU A 13 19.90 -3.23 -4.39
N ASN A 14 19.90 -4.20 -3.46
CA ASN A 14 20.76 -4.28 -2.26
C ASN A 14 20.48 -3.32 -1.09
N ASN A 15 19.40 -2.55 -1.13
CA ASN A 15 19.05 -1.61 -0.04
C ASN A 15 18.20 -2.25 1.08
N GLY A 16 17.91 -3.55 1.00
CA GLY A 16 16.95 -4.20 1.89
C GLY A 16 17.35 -4.13 3.37
N LYS A 17 18.65 -4.26 3.66
CA LYS A 17 19.18 -4.16 5.04
C LYS A 17 19.07 -2.76 5.61
N ASP A 18 19.38 -1.73 4.82
CA ASP A 18 19.34 -0.34 5.27
C ASP A 18 17.91 0.10 5.57
N ILE A 19 16.95 -0.40 4.80
CA ILE A 19 15.53 -0.12 5.00
C ILE A 19 15.01 -0.82 6.26
N VAL A 20 15.37 -2.10 6.47
CA VAL A 20 15.04 -2.79 7.72
C VAL A 20 15.64 -2.03 8.92
N ASN A 21 16.89 -1.58 8.81
CA ASN A 21 17.55 -0.80 9.86
C ASN A 21 16.88 0.56 10.09
N ALA A 22 16.44 1.24 9.03
CA ALA A 22 15.74 2.52 9.12
C ALA A 22 14.38 2.36 9.82
N PHE A 23 13.63 1.30 9.49
CA PHE A 23 12.38 0.99 10.17
C PHE A 23 12.60 0.66 11.65
N ALA A 24 13.62 -0.16 11.96
CA ALA A 24 13.99 -0.44 13.34
C ALA A 24 14.39 0.82 14.12
N ALA A 25 15.17 1.73 13.51
CA ALA A 25 15.56 3.00 14.10
C ALA A 25 14.36 3.93 14.36
N SER A 26 13.30 3.82 13.55
CA SER A 26 12.04 4.53 13.75
C SER A 26 11.12 3.89 14.81
N GLY A 27 11.51 2.74 15.39
CA GLY A 27 10.68 2.00 16.36
C GLY A 27 9.55 1.19 15.72
N LEU A 28 9.63 0.95 14.40
CA LEU A 28 8.72 0.07 13.67
C LEU A 28 9.32 -1.33 13.58
N ASN A 29 8.47 -2.34 13.75
CA ASN A 29 8.91 -3.73 13.69
C ASN A 29 8.93 -4.25 12.24
N GLU A 30 9.62 -5.37 12.03
CA GLU A 30 9.69 -6.05 10.73
C GLU A 30 8.29 -6.44 10.21
N ARG A 31 7.33 -6.67 11.11
CA ARG A 31 5.92 -6.86 10.78
C ARG A 31 5.30 -5.62 10.13
N ASP A 32 5.48 -4.45 10.72
CA ASP A 32 4.90 -3.20 10.21
C ASP A 32 5.49 -2.85 8.84
N LEU A 33 6.79 -3.11 8.64
CA LEU A 33 7.47 -3.03 7.36
C LEU A 33 6.81 -3.95 6.30
N THR A 34 6.57 -5.22 6.64
CA THR A 34 5.97 -6.19 5.67
C THR A 34 4.57 -5.78 5.22
N LEU A 35 3.75 -5.26 6.14
CA LEU A 35 2.39 -4.82 5.87
C LEU A 35 2.38 -3.63 4.91
N VAL A 36 3.21 -2.63 5.21
CA VAL A 36 3.26 -1.38 4.44
C VAL A 36 3.85 -1.64 3.06
N TYR A 37 4.89 -2.45 2.99
CA TYR A 37 5.50 -2.83 1.72
C TYR A 37 4.54 -3.62 0.83
N GLY A 38 3.80 -4.57 1.41
CA GLY A 38 2.77 -5.31 0.68
C GLY A 38 1.60 -4.44 0.22
N ALA A 39 1.22 -3.42 1.00
CA ALA A 39 0.21 -2.44 0.59
C ALA A 39 0.69 -1.60 -0.59
N ILE A 40 1.92 -1.07 -0.56
CA ILE A 40 2.45 -0.27 -1.67
C ILE A 40 2.59 -1.13 -2.93
N ALA A 41 3.19 -2.32 -2.81
CA ALA A 41 3.36 -3.21 -3.95
C ALA A 41 2.02 -3.66 -4.58
N SER A 42 0.96 -3.83 -3.77
CA SER A 42 -0.37 -4.16 -4.31
C SER A 42 -1.07 -2.96 -4.93
N MET A 43 -0.80 -1.73 -4.48
CA MET A 43 -1.27 -0.52 -5.15
C MET A 43 -0.61 -0.36 -6.53
N GLU A 44 0.71 -0.56 -6.63
CA GLU A 44 1.43 -0.52 -7.91
C GLU A 44 0.88 -1.56 -8.91
N GLN A 45 0.62 -2.80 -8.45
CA GLN A 45 -0.01 -3.82 -9.29
C GLN A 45 -1.38 -3.38 -9.83
N VAL A 46 -2.20 -2.75 -8.98
CA VAL A 46 -3.52 -2.24 -9.39
C VAL A 46 -3.36 -1.11 -10.41
N VAL A 47 -2.34 -0.27 -10.28
CA VAL A 47 -2.07 0.81 -11.24
C VAL A 47 -1.58 0.25 -12.58
N ASP A 48 -0.67 -0.73 -12.57
CA ASP A 48 -0.16 -1.39 -13.78
C ASP A 48 -1.26 -2.14 -14.56
N ASP A 49 -2.25 -2.71 -13.84
CA ASP A 49 -3.39 -3.38 -14.46
C ASP A 49 -4.35 -2.39 -15.18
N ILE A 50 -4.27 -1.09 -14.87
CA ILE A 50 -5.07 -0.05 -15.51
C ILE A 50 -4.35 0.41 -16.77
N LYS A 51 -4.76 -0.16 -17.91
CA LYS A 51 -4.43 0.44 -19.21
C LYS A 51 -5.11 1.81 -19.31
N PRO A 52 -4.43 2.85 -19.81
CA PRO A 52 -5.09 4.12 -20.11
C PRO A 52 -6.23 3.82 -21.10
N GLU A 53 -7.48 4.09 -20.69
CA GLU A 53 -8.61 4.11 -21.61
C GLU A 53 -8.32 5.21 -22.64
N GLU A 54 -8.40 4.85 -23.93
CA GLU A 54 -8.15 5.74 -25.07
C GLU A 54 -9.01 7.01 -25.03
N GLU A 55 -8.47 8.04 -25.67
CA GLU A 55 -8.94 9.42 -25.85
C GLU A 55 -10.45 9.65 -25.68
N VAL A 56 -10.77 10.67 -24.88
CA VAL A 56 -12.11 11.27 -24.82
C VAL A 56 -12.42 11.79 -26.23
N GLU A 57 -13.38 11.17 -26.93
CA GLU A 57 -13.99 11.77 -28.12
C GLU A 57 -14.64 13.09 -27.70
N GLU A 58 -13.99 14.21 -28.08
CA GLU A 58 -14.61 15.53 -28.02
C GLU A 58 -15.72 15.56 -29.08
N GLU A 59 -16.97 15.42 -28.65
CA GLU A 59 -18.12 15.74 -29.50
C GLU A 59 -18.08 17.25 -29.83
N GLU A 60 -17.84 17.58 -31.10
CA GLU A 60 -17.94 18.96 -31.59
C GLU A 60 -19.39 19.45 -31.52
N ASN A 61 -19.64 20.47 -30.70
CA ASN A 61 -20.93 21.15 -30.67
C ASN A 61 -21.14 21.98 -31.96
N GLU A 62 -22.18 21.65 -32.73
CA GLU A 62 -22.52 22.25 -34.03
C GLU A 62 -22.92 23.75 -34.00
N MET A 63 -22.86 24.45 -32.86
CA MET A 63 -23.45 25.79 -32.70
C MET A 63 -22.48 26.95 -32.51
N GLY A 64 -21.16 26.76 -32.67
CA GLY A 64 -20.18 27.86 -32.83
C GLY A 64 -20.02 28.84 -31.66
N ASP A 65 -20.79 28.70 -30.59
CA ASP A 65 -20.61 29.43 -29.34
C ASP A 65 -19.56 28.70 -28.50
N LYS A 66 -18.56 29.43 -27.99
CA LYS A 66 -17.59 28.90 -27.04
C LYS A 66 -18.33 28.58 -25.75
N GLU A 67 -18.78 27.34 -25.62
CA GLU A 67 -19.15 26.77 -24.33
C GLU A 67 -17.90 26.84 -23.45
N ILE A 68 -17.90 27.79 -22.51
CA ILE A 68 -16.96 27.78 -21.41
C ILE A 68 -17.31 26.53 -20.60
N PHE A 69 -16.57 25.45 -20.84
CA PHE A 69 -16.64 24.22 -20.07
C PHE A 69 -16.29 24.55 -18.62
N ILE A 70 -17.31 24.81 -17.82
CA ILE A 70 -17.20 24.76 -16.36
C ILE A 70 -17.40 23.29 -16.04
N PRO A 71 -16.35 22.54 -15.65
CA PRO A 71 -16.53 21.17 -15.22
C PRO A 71 -17.50 21.21 -14.05
N SER A 72 -18.68 20.59 -14.18
CA SER A 72 -19.57 20.39 -13.05
C SER A 72 -18.77 19.62 -12.00
N SER A 73 -18.24 20.34 -11.01
CA SER A 73 -17.06 19.92 -10.24
C SER A 73 -17.28 18.72 -9.32
N PHE A 74 -18.39 18.01 -9.43
CA PHE A 74 -18.63 16.79 -8.69
C PHE A 74 -19.49 15.90 -9.58
N GLY A 75 -18.95 14.76 -10.01
CA GLY A 75 -19.77 13.66 -10.50
C GLY A 75 -20.77 13.19 -9.43
N SER A 76 -21.33 12.00 -9.59
CA SER A 76 -22.16 11.39 -8.52
C SER A 76 -21.40 11.39 -7.17
N ARG A 77 -22.11 11.39 -6.02
CA ARG A 77 -21.47 11.37 -4.67
C ARG A 77 -20.38 10.29 -4.52
N SER A 78 -20.48 9.21 -5.28
CA SER A 78 -19.53 8.10 -5.35
C SER A 78 -18.26 8.38 -6.15
N GLN A 79 -18.23 9.44 -6.96
CA GLN A 79 -17.12 9.86 -7.84
C GLN A 79 -16.42 11.13 -7.35
N ILE A 80 -16.82 11.70 -6.20
CA ILE A 80 -16.17 12.86 -5.57
C ILE A 80 -14.67 12.61 -5.34
N TYR A 81 -14.31 11.36 -5.09
CA TYR A 81 -12.93 10.91 -4.86
C TYR A 81 -12.30 10.24 -6.11
N GLY A 82 -12.91 10.39 -7.28
CA GLY A 82 -12.49 9.73 -8.53
C GLY A 82 -13.06 8.31 -8.71
N LYS A 83 -12.78 7.71 -9.88
CA LYS A 83 -13.09 6.29 -10.20
C LYS A 83 -12.25 5.40 -9.27
N ARG A 84 -12.87 4.40 -8.64
CA ARG A 84 -12.13 3.42 -7.85
C ARG A 84 -11.21 2.63 -8.79
N LEU A 85 -9.90 2.78 -8.60
CA LEU A 85 -8.86 2.17 -9.43
C LEU A 85 -8.81 0.64 -9.26
N GLY A 86 -9.11 0.13 -8.05
CA GLY A 86 -9.18 -1.30 -7.80
C GLY A 86 -9.32 -1.62 -6.31
N THR A 87 -9.17 -2.90 -5.97
CA THR A 87 -9.16 -3.39 -4.59
C THR A 87 -7.78 -3.95 -4.25
N MET A 88 -7.23 -3.51 -3.12
CA MET A 88 -5.96 -3.99 -2.61
C MET A 88 -6.06 -5.47 -2.18
N ASN A 89 -5.19 -6.32 -2.73
CA ASN A 89 -5.20 -7.77 -2.52
C ASN A 89 -3.83 -8.28 -2.01
N GLY A 90 -3.83 -9.42 -1.31
CA GLY A 90 -2.63 -10.08 -0.78
C GLY A 90 -1.84 -10.92 -1.80
N SER A 91 -2.15 -10.81 -3.09
CA SER A 91 -1.51 -11.55 -4.20
C SER A 91 0.01 -11.42 -4.21
N VAL A 92 0.53 -10.24 -3.85
CA VAL A 92 1.96 -9.95 -3.71
C VAL A 92 2.63 -10.95 -2.78
N PHE A 93 2.08 -11.19 -1.59
CA PHE A 93 2.69 -12.11 -0.61
C PHE A 93 2.71 -13.56 -1.11
N VAL A 94 1.70 -13.99 -1.86
CA VAL A 94 1.67 -15.33 -2.46
C VAL A 94 2.80 -15.49 -3.48
N SER A 95 3.04 -14.47 -4.30
CA SER A 95 4.12 -14.47 -5.28
C SER A 95 5.50 -14.50 -4.63
N VAL A 96 5.74 -13.65 -3.62
CA VAL A 96 6.99 -13.60 -2.85
C VAL A 96 7.22 -14.90 -2.08
N ALA A 97 6.20 -15.44 -1.40
CA ALA A 97 6.29 -16.71 -0.70
C ALA A 97 6.61 -17.88 -1.66
N SER A 98 6.13 -17.82 -2.91
CA SER A 98 6.45 -18.82 -3.93
C SER A 98 7.92 -18.76 -4.37
N ASP A 99 8.52 -17.56 -4.41
CA ASP A 99 9.93 -17.37 -4.76
C ASP A 99 10.86 -17.81 -3.61
N ILE A 100 10.49 -17.47 -2.37
CA ILE A 100 11.18 -17.95 -1.15
C ILE A 100 11.21 -19.48 -1.13
N LYS A 101 10.07 -20.15 -1.37
CA LYS A 101 9.99 -21.62 -1.44
C LYS A 101 10.87 -22.22 -2.53
N LYS A 102 11.04 -21.51 -3.66
CA LYS A 102 11.88 -21.94 -4.79
C LYS A 102 13.37 -21.61 -4.58
N LYS A 103 13.76 -21.09 -3.41
CA LYS A 103 15.11 -20.58 -3.11
C LYS A 103 15.60 -19.53 -4.13
N LYS A 104 14.66 -18.83 -4.77
CA LYS A 104 14.99 -17.69 -5.62
C LYS A 104 15.07 -16.46 -4.74
N LYS A 105 16.07 -15.60 -4.98
CA LYS A 105 16.13 -14.30 -4.32
C LYS A 105 14.88 -13.50 -4.74
N PRO A 106 14.07 -13.02 -3.78
CA PRO A 106 12.99 -12.12 -4.09
C PRO A 106 13.52 -10.87 -4.80
N ILE A 107 12.72 -10.30 -5.68
CA ILE A 107 13.08 -9.10 -6.45
C ILE A 107 13.27 -7.90 -5.51
N ALA A 108 12.41 -7.76 -4.51
CA ALA A 108 12.58 -6.80 -3.43
C ALA A 108 13.49 -7.38 -2.33
N ASP A 109 14.66 -6.76 -2.15
CA ASP A 109 15.71 -7.22 -1.22
C ASP A 109 15.26 -7.19 0.25
N VAL A 110 14.26 -6.38 0.60
CA VAL A 110 13.66 -6.33 1.95
C VAL A 110 13.12 -7.70 2.38
N PHE A 111 12.58 -8.49 1.44
CA PHE A 111 12.03 -9.82 1.72
C PHE A 111 13.10 -10.90 1.89
N THR A 112 14.39 -10.58 1.74
CA THR A 112 15.48 -11.53 2.02
C THR A 112 15.78 -11.66 3.51
N ASN A 113 15.29 -10.74 4.34
CA ASN A 113 15.44 -10.82 5.79
C ASN A 113 14.56 -11.95 6.36
N ASP A 114 15.14 -12.84 7.16
CA ASP A 114 14.46 -14.03 7.68
C ASP A 114 13.15 -13.71 8.41
N LYS A 115 13.15 -12.69 9.27
CA LYS A 115 11.95 -12.28 10.03
C LYS A 115 10.87 -11.70 9.13
N VAL A 116 11.26 -10.87 8.16
CA VAL A 116 10.34 -10.31 7.16
C VAL A 116 9.75 -11.45 6.32
N GLY A 117 10.57 -12.42 5.93
CA GLY A 117 10.15 -13.61 5.19
C GLY A 117 9.11 -14.46 5.94
N GLU A 118 9.26 -14.64 7.25
CA GLU A 118 8.26 -15.33 8.09
C GLU A 118 6.89 -14.63 8.03
N TRP A 119 6.86 -13.31 8.22
CA TRP A 119 5.62 -12.53 8.15
C TRP A 119 5.00 -12.56 6.75
N VAL A 120 5.82 -12.51 5.69
CA VAL A 120 5.34 -12.68 4.31
C VAL A 120 4.64 -14.02 4.13
N THR A 121 5.22 -15.12 4.63
CA THR A 121 4.58 -16.44 4.53
C THR A 121 3.29 -16.52 5.35
N TYR A 122 3.25 -15.85 6.51
CA TYR A 122 2.06 -15.76 7.35
C TYR A 122 0.92 -15.01 6.61
N TYR A 123 1.21 -13.83 6.07
CA TYR A 123 0.23 -13.01 5.36
C TYR A 123 -0.19 -13.62 4.01
N ALA A 124 0.71 -14.33 3.33
CA ALA A 124 0.36 -15.12 2.14
C ALA A 124 -0.68 -16.21 2.43
N SER A 125 -0.66 -16.81 3.62
CA SER A 125 -1.63 -17.83 4.03
C SER A 125 -2.95 -17.24 4.57
N LYS A 126 -2.93 -15.98 5.02
CA LYS A 126 -4.03 -15.33 5.75
C LYS A 126 -4.24 -13.88 5.28
N GLU A 127 -4.72 -13.73 4.05
CA GLU A 127 -5.02 -12.41 3.46
C GLU A 127 -5.98 -11.56 4.30
N LYS A 128 -6.99 -12.17 4.94
CA LYS A 128 -7.93 -11.43 5.81
C LYS A 128 -7.25 -10.81 7.03
N VAL A 129 -6.13 -11.38 7.49
CA VAL A 129 -5.36 -10.85 8.62
C VAL A 129 -4.49 -9.69 8.16
N PHE A 130 -3.93 -9.77 6.94
CA PHE A 130 -3.24 -8.65 6.31
C PHE A 130 -4.12 -7.39 6.26
N LEU A 131 -5.36 -7.50 5.76
CA LEU A 131 -6.28 -6.37 5.66
C LEU A 131 -6.72 -5.80 7.03
N LYS A 132 -6.71 -6.63 8.08
CA LYS A 132 -7.07 -6.21 9.45
C LYS A 132 -5.92 -5.51 10.16
N ASP A 133 -4.68 -5.95 9.93
CA ASP A 133 -3.49 -5.43 10.60
C ASP A 133 -2.94 -4.18 9.93
N LEU A 134 -3.20 -3.99 8.63
CA LEU A 134 -2.69 -2.86 7.86
C LEU A 134 -3.08 -1.48 8.45
N PRO A 135 -4.34 -1.24 8.87
CA PRO A 135 -4.70 0.03 9.50
C PRO A 135 -3.86 0.35 10.74
N ASP A 136 -3.49 -0.65 11.54
CA ASP A 136 -2.69 -0.44 12.73
C ASP A 136 -1.23 -0.12 12.39
N ALA A 137 -0.64 -0.81 11.41
CA ALA A 137 0.70 -0.49 10.91
C ALA A 137 0.76 0.92 10.30
N TYR A 138 -0.25 1.30 9.51
CA TYR A 138 -0.33 2.63 8.91
C TYR A 138 -0.50 3.73 9.96
N ARG A 139 -1.32 3.50 10.99
CA ARG A 139 -1.48 4.41 12.11
C ARG A 139 -0.17 4.65 12.86
N LYS A 140 0.60 3.58 13.13
CA LYS A 140 1.92 3.70 13.77
C LYS A 140 2.87 4.57 12.95
N ILE A 141 2.86 4.43 11.63
CA ILE A 141 3.70 5.28 10.76
C ILE A 141 3.27 6.74 10.85
N MET A 142 1.98 7.01 10.72
CA MET A 142 1.44 8.38 10.73
C MET A 142 1.51 9.05 12.10
N SER A 143 1.64 8.27 13.17
CA SER A 143 1.71 8.74 14.55
C SER A 143 3.12 9.00 15.05
N LEU A 144 4.15 8.57 14.34
CA LEU A 144 5.54 8.77 14.73
C LEU A 144 5.83 10.25 14.95
N GLY A 145 6.32 10.58 16.15
CA GLY A 145 6.66 11.95 16.54
C GLY A 145 5.47 12.84 16.92
N ARG A 146 4.22 12.36 16.86
CA ARG A 146 3.06 13.14 17.31
C ARG A 146 2.89 13.02 18.82
N ARG A 147 2.73 14.16 19.50
CA ARG A 147 2.19 14.20 20.87
C ARG A 147 0.67 14.25 20.77
N TYR A 148 0.02 13.24 21.32
CA TYR A 148 -1.43 13.15 21.29
C TYR A 148 -2.04 13.98 22.42
N THR A 149 -2.64 15.11 22.07
CA THR A 149 -3.43 15.94 22.99
C THR A 149 -4.89 15.85 22.56
N GLY A 150 -5.58 14.76 22.94
CA GLY A 150 -6.99 14.56 22.61
C GLY A 150 -7.58 13.25 23.15
N GLY A 151 -8.60 13.38 24.01
CA GLY A 151 -9.11 12.34 24.92
C GLY A 151 -9.75 11.08 24.32
N LYS A 152 -9.77 10.87 22.99
CA LYS A 152 -10.20 9.59 22.40
C LYS A 152 -9.10 8.53 22.36
N ILE A 153 -7.83 8.91 22.48
CA ILE A 153 -6.69 7.98 22.47
C ILE A 153 -6.14 7.73 23.88
N GLU A 154 -6.39 8.65 24.82
CA GLU A 154 -6.06 8.51 26.25
C GLU A 154 -6.78 7.30 26.89
N SER A 155 -8.02 7.04 26.48
CA SER A 155 -8.78 5.84 26.88
C SER A 155 -8.32 4.54 26.20
N LEU A 156 -7.58 4.62 25.08
CA LEU A 156 -7.03 3.46 24.37
C LEU A 156 -5.59 3.13 24.81
N LEU A 157 -4.87 4.11 25.38
CA LEU A 157 -3.50 3.94 25.88
C LEU A 157 -3.43 3.57 27.37
N GLY A 158 -4.58 3.43 28.04
CA GLY A 158 -4.63 3.05 29.44
C GLY A 158 -4.11 4.15 30.35
N GLY A 159 -4.60 5.38 30.18
CA GLY A 159 -4.46 6.41 31.22
C GLY A 159 -5.06 5.87 32.51
N ALA A 160 -4.20 5.51 33.45
CA ALA A 160 -4.55 5.12 34.80
C ALA A 160 -5.27 6.30 35.45
N ASP A 161 -6.46 6.02 35.98
CA ASP A 161 -7.06 6.79 37.04
C ASP A 161 -6.12 6.72 38.25
N ASP A 162 -5.18 7.66 38.36
CA ASP A 162 -4.51 8.00 39.61
C ASP A 162 -5.13 9.32 40.13
N GLU A 163 -6.27 9.18 40.80
CA GLU A 163 -6.73 10.08 41.89
C GLU A 163 -7.23 9.24 43.08
#